data_AF-A0A8I2ALE6-F1
#
_entry.id   AF-A0A8I2ALE6-F1
#
_cell.length_a   1.000
_cell.length_b   1.000
_cell.length_c   1.000
_cell.angle_alpha   90.00
_cell.angle_beta   90.00
_cell.angle_gamma   90.00
#
_symmetry.space_group_name_H-M   'P 1'
#
loop_
_entity.id
_entity.type
_entity.pdbx_description
1 polymer ?
#
loop_
_entity_poly.entity_id
_entity_poly.type
_entity_poly.pdbx_seq_one_letter_code
_entity_poly.pdbx_strand_id
1 'polypeptide(L)'
;MPATRPSQLLTLQSFGDISRFLREGVADEDSRQLRDSLGVLSTQIDEAVRTRRTSTDTTEITRRVVALSHSAREHQLFLTGLGSAWHALYEFGAYQRALRELRNAIADWQSMLEQRSTKESASFDQFELLAWRTLGEALLLIDMYEHQSNPASELQDMPPPRKPSALQRLRAWFRGGRR
;
A
#
# COMPACT_ATOMS: atom_id res chain seq x y z
N MET A 1 4.59 3.80 31.85
CA MET A 1 3.61 4.61 31.09
C MET A 1 3.38 3.92 29.75
N PRO A 2 2.25 3.23 29.54
CA PRO A 2 2.00 2.57 28.25
C PRO A 2 1.57 3.62 27.22
N ALA A 3 2.22 3.62 26.06
CA ALA A 3 1.92 4.51 24.96
C ALA A 3 0.55 4.17 24.37
N THR A 4 -0.41 5.06 24.57
CA THR A 4 -1.74 5.05 23.97
C THR A 4 -1.59 5.20 22.43
N ARG A 5 -1.50 4.08 21.71
CA ARG A 5 -1.49 4.03 20.23
C ARG A 5 -2.87 3.90 19.53
N PRO A 6 -4.05 4.36 20.03
CA PRO A 6 -5.28 4.29 19.24
C PRO A 6 -5.71 5.69 18.77
N SER A 7 -4.95 6.37 17.90
CA SER A 7 -5.44 7.64 17.29
C SER A 7 -4.83 8.01 15.92
N GLN A 8 -3.65 7.51 15.54
CA GLN A 8 -2.99 7.95 14.30
C GLN A 8 -3.56 7.31 13.01
N LEU A 9 -4.39 6.27 13.10
CA LEU A 9 -5.02 5.63 11.94
C LEU A 9 -6.16 6.47 11.31
N LEU A 10 -6.57 7.58 11.94
CA LEU A 10 -7.77 8.34 11.55
C LEU A 10 -7.53 9.44 10.47
N THR A 11 -6.31 9.63 9.98
CA THR A 11 -5.98 10.75 9.06
C THR A 11 -5.22 10.34 7.78
N LEU A 12 -5.20 9.07 7.41
CA LEU A 12 -4.66 8.64 6.11
C LEU A 12 -5.62 9.04 4.98
N GLN A 13 -5.58 10.32 4.57
CA GLN A 13 -6.40 10.85 3.48
C GLN A 13 -5.61 11.06 2.17
N SER A 14 -4.28 10.92 2.23
CA SER A 14 -3.40 11.01 1.06
C SER A 14 -2.33 9.91 1.04
N PHE A 15 -1.74 9.68 -0.13
CA PHE A 15 -0.59 8.79 -0.30
C PHE A 15 0.65 9.35 0.42
N GLY A 16 0.79 10.67 0.50
CA GLY A 16 1.80 11.33 1.34
C GLY A 16 1.66 11.02 2.83
N ASP A 17 0.44 10.95 3.35
CA ASP A 17 0.19 10.58 4.76
C ASP A 17 0.58 9.12 5.03
N ILE A 18 0.34 8.22 4.08
CA ILE A 18 0.80 6.84 4.15
C ILE A 18 2.33 6.78 4.18
N SER A 19 3.03 7.53 3.31
CA SER A 19 4.50 7.56 3.32
C SER A 19 5.05 8.07 4.66
N ARG A 20 4.45 9.12 5.23
CA ARG A 20 4.82 9.65 6.54
C ARG A 20 4.61 8.61 7.64
N PHE A 21 3.45 7.97 7.67
CA PHE A 21 3.12 6.92 8.63
C PHE A 21 4.12 5.75 8.59
N LEU A 22 4.51 5.31 7.39
CA LEU A 22 5.48 4.23 7.22
C LEU A 22 6.85 4.57 7.80
N ARG A 23 7.27 5.83 7.74
CA ARG A 23 8.55 6.32 8.28
C ARG A 23 8.56 6.42 9.81
N GLU A 24 7.42 6.65 10.44
CA GLU A 24 7.30 6.86 11.89
C GLU A 24 7.22 5.55 12.71
N GLY A 25 7.01 4.40 12.07
CA GLY A 25 6.79 3.12 12.75
C GLY A 25 8.08 2.46 13.27
N VAL A 26 8.17 2.25 14.59
CA VAL A 26 9.23 1.43 15.23
C VAL A 26 9.00 -0.05 14.89
N ALA A 27 9.83 -0.59 14.01
CA ALA A 27 9.72 -1.94 13.44
C ALA A 27 10.99 -2.77 13.66
N ASP A 28 10.88 -4.10 13.55
CA ASP A 28 12.01 -5.02 13.35
C ASP A 28 12.67 -4.75 11.97
N GLU A 29 13.94 -5.09 11.79
CA GLU A 29 14.75 -4.68 10.63
C GLU A 29 14.11 -5.09 9.29
N ASP A 30 13.58 -6.31 9.19
CA ASP A 30 12.88 -6.83 8.01
C ASP A 30 11.62 -6.01 7.67
N SER A 31 10.88 -5.59 8.69
CA SER A 31 9.69 -4.75 8.52
C SER A 31 10.02 -3.29 8.20
N ARG A 32 11.18 -2.79 8.62
CA ARG A 32 11.67 -1.46 8.22
C ARG A 32 11.97 -1.41 6.72
N GLN A 33 12.66 -2.42 6.19
CA GLN A 33 12.99 -2.47 4.77
C GLN A 33 11.74 -2.46 3.88
N LEU A 34 10.69 -3.22 4.27
CA LEU A 34 9.42 -3.20 3.56
C LEU A 34 8.72 -1.85 3.65
N ARG A 35 8.71 -1.22 4.84
CA ARG A 35 8.14 0.12 5.05
C ARG A 35 8.85 1.19 4.22
N ASP A 36 10.18 1.14 4.15
CA ASP A 36 10.97 2.10 3.37
C ASP A 36 10.69 1.97 1.87
N SER A 37 10.71 0.74 1.35
CA SER A 37 10.40 0.47 -0.06
C SER A 37 8.97 0.91 -0.42
N LEU A 38 8.01 0.65 0.48
CA LEU A 38 6.62 1.08 0.33
C LEU A 38 6.48 2.60 0.43
N GLY A 39 7.25 3.26 1.29
CA GLY A 39 7.28 4.72 1.45
C GLY A 39 7.75 5.45 0.19
N VAL A 40 8.73 4.88 -0.51
CA VAL A 40 9.17 5.36 -1.84
C VAL A 40 8.05 5.20 -2.86
N LEU A 41 7.43 4.02 -2.95
CA LEU A 41 6.34 3.78 -3.90
C LEU A 41 5.15 4.72 -3.64
N SER A 42 4.77 4.90 -2.37
CA SER A 42 3.68 5.80 -1.97
C SER A 42 3.95 7.26 -2.35
N THR A 43 5.21 7.70 -2.25
CA THR A 43 5.63 9.05 -2.69
C THR A 43 5.47 9.20 -4.20
N GLN A 44 5.92 8.20 -4.98
CA GLN A 44 5.81 8.25 -6.44
C GLN A 44 4.35 8.23 -6.92
N ILE A 45 3.47 7.51 -6.22
CA ILE A 45 2.03 7.53 -6.47
C ILE A 45 1.46 8.93 -6.20
N ASP A 46 1.79 9.53 -5.06
CA ASP A 46 1.33 10.87 -4.68
C ASP A 46 1.74 11.91 -5.72
N GLU A 47 3.02 11.91 -6.13
CA GLU A 47 3.53 12.82 -7.15
C GLU A 47 2.83 12.64 -8.50
N ALA A 48 2.61 11.40 -8.95
CA ALA A 48 1.94 11.13 -10.22
C ALA A 48 0.48 11.60 -10.19
N VAL A 49 -0.25 11.32 -9.12
CA VAL A 49 -1.65 11.75 -8.91
C VAL A 49 -1.73 13.27 -8.84
N ARG A 50 -0.83 13.90 -8.08
CA ARG A 50 -0.77 15.35 -7.94
C ARG A 50 -0.48 16.03 -9.28
N THR A 51 0.57 15.61 -9.99
CA THR A 51 0.93 16.18 -11.29
C THR A 51 -0.21 16.06 -12.28
N ARG A 52 -0.87 14.90 -12.38
CA ARG A 52 -2.05 14.76 -13.26
C ARG A 52 -3.16 15.73 -12.86
N ARG A 53 -3.50 15.85 -11.57
CA ARG A 53 -4.60 16.72 -11.12
C ARG A 53 -4.31 18.21 -11.27
N THR A 54 -3.05 18.64 -11.24
CA THR A 54 -2.67 20.07 -11.29
C THR A 54 -2.11 20.53 -12.63
N SER A 55 -1.65 19.61 -13.48
CA SER A 55 -1.01 19.91 -14.77
C SER A 55 -1.82 19.32 -15.91
N THR A 56 -1.85 20.02 -17.04
CA THR A 56 -2.35 19.50 -18.33
C THR A 56 -1.21 19.16 -19.28
N ASP A 57 0.05 19.35 -18.85
CA ASP A 57 1.23 19.01 -19.63
C ASP A 57 1.41 17.50 -19.68
N THR A 58 1.01 16.91 -20.82
CA THR A 58 1.13 15.47 -21.07
C THR A 58 2.58 14.98 -20.96
N THR A 59 3.57 15.81 -21.27
CA THR A 59 4.98 15.41 -21.19
C THR A 59 5.47 15.30 -19.75
N GLU A 60 5.03 16.22 -18.89
CA GLU A 60 5.30 16.19 -17.45
C GLU A 60 4.62 14.98 -16.81
N ILE A 61 3.34 14.76 -17.12
CA ILE A 61 2.57 13.61 -16.62
C ILE A 61 3.24 12.30 -17.06
N THR A 62 3.58 12.16 -18.34
CA THR A 62 4.24 10.96 -18.87
C THR A 62 5.56 10.69 -18.15
N ARG A 63 6.38 11.71 -17.90
CA ARG A 63 7.65 11.56 -17.15
C ARG A 63 7.40 11.03 -15.74
N ARG A 64 6.38 11.54 -15.05
CA ARG A 64 6.00 11.06 -13.70
C ARG A 64 5.50 9.62 -13.72
N VAL A 65 4.69 9.25 -14.71
CA VAL A 65 4.19 7.88 -14.86
C VAL A 65 5.33 6.90 -15.14
N VAL A 66 6.31 7.27 -15.97
CA VAL A 66 7.52 6.45 -16.21
C VAL A 66 8.32 6.25 -14.91
N ALA A 67 8.52 7.31 -14.13
CA ALA A 67 9.21 7.21 -12.83
C ALA A 67 8.44 6.32 -11.83
N LEU A 68 7.11 6.39 -11.84
CA LEU A 68 6.24 5.51 -11.04
C LEU A 68 6.33 4.05 -11.50
N SER A 69 6.30 3.78 -12.81
CA SER A 69 6.49 2.44 -13.39
C SER A 69 7.81 1.80 -12.95
N HIS A 70 8.89 2.60 -12.91
CA HIS A 70 10.18 2.15 -12.42
C HIS A 70 10.12 1.78 -10.94
N SER A 71 9.61 2.68 -10.10
CA SER A 71 9.49 2.45 -8.66
C SER A 71 8.63 1.23 -8.32
N ALA A 72 7.51 1.02 -9.02
CA ALA A 72 6.67 -0.16 -8.84
C ALA A 72 7.38 -1.46 -9.23
N ARG A 73 8.25 -1.41 -10.26
CA ARG A 73 9.08 -2.56 -10.67
C ARG A 73 10.18 -2.84 -9.65
N GLU A 74 10.86 -1.82 -9.15
CA GLU A 74 11.86 -1.96 -8.08
C GLU A 74 11.24 -2.54 -6.81
N HIS A 75 10.07 -2.04 -6.42
CA HIS A 75 9.34 -2.58 -5.27
C HIS A 75 8.98 -4.06 -5.48
N GLN A 76 8.51 -4.44 -6.68
CA GLN A 76 8.23 -5.85 -6.98
C GLN A 76 9.49 -6.72 -6.88
N LEU A 77 10.63 -6.26 -7.42
CA LEU A 77 11.89 -6.99 -7.33
C LEU A 77 12.33 -7.14 -5.87
N PHE A 78 12.22 -6.08 -5.07
CA PHE A 78 12.47 -6.12 -3.64
C PHE A 78 11.62 -7.21 -2.94
N LEU A 79 10.32 -7.32 -3.25
CA LEU A 79 9.46 -8.36 -2.66
C LEU A 79 9.95 -9.79 -2.95
N THR A 80 10.58 -10.03 -4.11
CA THR A 80 11.13 -11.35 -4.43
C THR A 80 12.37 -11.70 -3.62
N GLY A 81 13.06 -10.68 -3.06
CA GLY A 81 14.23 -10.84 -2.21
C GLY A 81 13.91 -10.85 -0.71
N LEU A 82 12.64 -10.74 -0.31
CA LEU A 82 12.25 -10.78 1.09
C LEU A 82 12.51 -12.15 1.73
N GLY A 83 12.77 -12.14 3.04
CA GLY A 83 12.97 -13.37 3.82
C GLY A 83 11.81 -14.35 3.71
N SER A 84 12.07 -15.63 3.98
CA SER A 84 11.07 -16.71 3.89
C SER A 84 9.89 -16.53 4.84
N ALA A 85 10.06 -15.81 5.95
CA ALA A 85 8.99 -15.47 6.90
C ALA A 85 7.86 -14.66 6.26
N TRP A 86 8.18 -13.74 5.34
CA TRP A 86 7.17 -12.99 4.57
C TRP A 86 6.41 -13.89 3.61
N HIS A 87 7.13 -14.78 2.93
CA HIS A 87 6.55 -15.73 1.98
C HIS A 87 5.65 -16.77 2.64
N ALA A 88 5.83 -17.04 3.94
CA ALA A 88 4.98 -17.92 4.72
C ALA A 88 3.63 -17.29 5.10
N LEU A 89 3.49 -15.96 4.98
CA LEU A 89 2.22 -15.27 5.23
C LEU A 89 1.26 -15.52 4.07
N TYR A 90 0.07 -16.02 4.38
CA TYR A 90 -1.00 -16.22 3.40
C TYR A 90 -1.33 -14.93 2.62
N GLU A 91 -1.29 -13.77 3.28
CA GLU A 91 -1.59 -12.48 2.67
C GLU A 91 -0.49 -11.91 1.78
N PHE A 92 0.71 -12.51 1.79
CA PHE A 92 1.77 -12.11 0.87
C PHE A 92 1.35 -12.31 -0.59
N GLY A 93 0.64 -13.42 -0.88
CA GLY A 93 0.12 -13.68 -2.22
C GLY A 93 -0.97 -12.69 -2.65
N ALA A 94 -1.79 -12.21 -1.70
CA ALA A 94 -2.79 -11.17 -1.97
C ALA A 94 -2.11 -9.84 -2.32
N TYR A 95 -1.10 -9.46 -1.54
CA TYR A 95 -0.31 -8.25 -1.80
C TYR A 95 0.42 -8.29 -3.15
N GLN A 96 1.09 -9.40 -3.47
CA GLN A 96 1.76 -9.57 -4.77
C GLN A 96 0.80 -9.47 -5.96
N ARG A 97 -0.44 -9.98 -5.80
CA ARG A 97 -1.48 -9.85 -6.83
C ARG A 97 -1.91 -8.39 -6.98
N ALA A 98 -2.17 -7.70 -5.88
CA ALA A 98 -2.53 -6.28 -5.90
C ALA A 98 -1.45 -5.42 -6.57
N LEU A 99 -0.18 -5.66 -6.24
CA LEU A 99 0.95 -4.95 -6.88
C LEU A 99 1.03 -5.22 -8.38
N ARG A 100 0.75 -6.45 -8.83
CA ARG A 100 0.71 -6.79 -10.25
C ARG A 100 -0.43 -6.08 -10.97
N GLU A 101 -1.61 -6.06 -10.37
CA GLU A 101 -2.77 -5.31 -10.88
C GLU A 101 -2.45 -3.81 -10.99
N LEU A 102 -1.82 -3.22 -9.97
CA LEU A 102 -1.36 -1.84 -9.98
C LEU A 102 -0.37 -1.58 -11.13
N ARG A 103 0.64 -2.43 -11.30
CA ARG A 103 1.62 -2.28 -12.39
C ARG A 103 0.99 -2.34 -13.77
N ASN A 104 0.01 -3.22 -13.97
CA ASN A 104 -0.73 -3.29 -15.22
C ASN A 104 -1.52 -2.00 -15.46
N ALA A 105 -2.20 -1.48 -14.44
CA ALA A 105 -2.95 -0.23 -14.56
C ALA A 105 -2.06 0.99 -14.82
N ILE A 106 -0.85 1.04 -14.26
CA ILE A 106 0.15 2.08 -14.57
C ILE A 106 0.54 1.99 -16.06
N ALA A 107 0.81 0.78 -16.57
CA ALA A 107 1.17 0.58 -17.98
C ALA A 107 0.01 0.94 -18.92
N ASP A 108 -1.23 0.58 -18.57
CA ASP A 108 -2.42 0.96 -19.33
C ASP A 108 -2.59 2.48 -19.35
N TRP A 109 -2.43 3.15 -18.21
CA TRP A 109 -2.51 4.61 -18.13
C TRP A 109 -1.41 5.29 -18.96
N GLN A 110 -0.17 4.79 -18.88
CA GLN A 110 0.94 5.29 -19.72
C GLN A 110 0.61 5.15 -21.21
N SER A 111 0.10 4.00 -21.63
CA SER A 111 -0.29 3.74 -23.02
C SER A 111 -1.41 4.68 -23.48
N MET A 112 -2.41 4.95 -22.63
CA MET A 112 -3.48 5.91 -22.94
C MET A 112 -2.96 7.35 -23.06
N LEU A 113 -1.97 7.75 -22.25
CA LEU A 113 -1.31 9.06 -22.32
C LEU A 113 -0.52 9.23 -23.62
N GLU A 114 0.27 8.22 -24.00
CA GLU A 114 1.06 8.21 -25.24
C GLU A 114 0.17 8.30 -26.49
N GLN A 115 -0.98 7.61 -26.46
CA GLN A 115 -1.97 7.63 -27.54
C GLN A 115 -2.88 8.87 -27.53
N ARG A 116 -2.78 9.74 -26.52
CA ARG A 116 -3.70 10.88 -26.28
C ARG A 116 -5.18 10.47 -26.35
N SER A 117 -5.48 9.31 -25.77
CA SER A 117 -6.81 8.71 -25.82
C SER A 117 -7.79 9.44 -24.92
N THR A 118 -9.06 9.54 -25.34
CA THR A 118 -10.14 10.05 -24.48
C THR A 118 -10.43 9.16 -23.27
N LYS A 119 -9.92 7.93 -23.27
CA LYS A 119 -10.02 6.97 -22.16
C LYS A 119 -8.96 7.17 -21.07
N GLU A 120 -8.05 8.13 -21.22
CA GLU A 120 -7.00 8.42 -20.24
C GLU A 120 -7.56 8.62 -18.84
N SER A 121 -8.63 9.42 -18.69
CA SER A 121 -9.17 9.73 -17.36
C SER A 121 -9.74 8.48 -16.67
N ALA A 122 -10.40 7.60 -17.41
CA ALA A 122 -10.92 6.35 -16.85
C ALA A 122 -9.76 5.41 -16.44
N SER A 123 -8.67 5.40 -17.22
CA SER A 123 -7.46 4.64 -16.87
C SER A 123 -6.76 5.21 -15.63
N PHE A 124 -6.73 6.54 -15.49
CA PHE A 124 -6.22 7.22 -14.31
C PHE A 124 -7.03 6.88 -13.05
N ASP A 125 -8.36 6.93 -13.14
CA ASP A 125 -9.24 6.60 -12.00
C ASP A 125 -9.07 5.14 -11.57
N GLN A 126 -8.93 4.22 -12.54
CA GLN A 126 -8.67 2.81 -12.28
C GLN A 126 -7.30 2.59 -11.62
N PHE A 127 -6.26 3.29 -12.09
CA PHE A 127 -4.95 3.29 -11.47
C PHE A 127 -5.03 3.77 -10.02
N GLU A 128 -5.69 4.90 -9.76
CA GLU A 128 -5.79 5.48 -8.41
C GLU A 128 -6.48 4.53 -7.43
N LEU A 129 -7.58 3.89 -7.87
CA LEU A 129 -8.27 2.87 -7.06
C LEU A 129 -7.36 1.70 -6.71
N LEU A 130 -6.60 1.19 -7.68
CA LEU A 130 -5.68 0.08 -7.46
C LEU A 130 -4.47 0.49 -6.60
N ALA A 131 -4.04 1.75 -6.66
CA ALA A 131 -3.00 2.29 -5.81
C ALA A 131 -3.44 2.27 -4.33
N TRP A 132 -4.64 2.79 -4.04
CA TRP A 132 -5.24 2.74 -2.71
C TRP A 132 -5.38 1.31 -2.19
N ARG A 133 -5.90 0.40 -3.03
CA ARG A 133 -6.02 -1.01 -2.67
C ARG A 133 -4.66 -1.61 -2.34
N THR A 134 -3.66 -1.41 -3.20
CA THR A 134 -2.32 -2.01 -3.03
C THR A 134 -1.65 -1.54 -1.75
N LEU A 135 -1.71 -0.24 -1.44
CA LEU A 135 -1.15 0.28 -0.19
C LEU A 135 -1.91 -0.24 1.03
N GLY A 136 -3.24 -0.38 0.93
CA GLY A 136 -4.03 -1.01 1.99
C GLY A 136 -3.63 -2.46 2.27
N GLU A 137 -3.45 -3.27 1.22
CA GLU A 137 -2.97 -4.65 1.33
C GLU A 137 -1.55 -4.70 1.92
N ALA A 138 -0.68 -3.75 1.56
CA ALA A 138 0.67 -3.65 2.11
C ALA A 138 0.67 -3.35 3.62
N LEU A 139 -0.18 -2.43 4.06
CA LEU A 139 -0.34 -2.08 5.47
C LEU A 139 -0.85 -3.28 6.28
N LEU A 140 -1.81 -4.04 5.73
CA LEU A 140 -2.29 -5.29 6.34
C LEU A 140 -1.18 -6.34 6.44
N LEU A 141 -0.37 -6.50 5.39
CA LEU A 141 0.74 -7.44 5.39
C LEU A 141 1.78 -7.09 6.48
N ILE A 142 2.15 -5.81 6.60
CA ILE A 142 3.07 -5.33 7.63
C ILE A 142 2.49 -5.58 9.02
N ASP A 143 1.22 -5.24 9.24
CA ASP A 143 0.53 -5.47 10.53
C ASP A 143 0.53 -6.96 10.91
N MET A 144 0.22 -7.85 9.97
CA MET A 144 0.20 -9.29 10.22
C MET A 144 1.59 -9.88 10.49
N TYR A 145 2.63 -9.35 9.84
CA TYR A 145 4.00 -9.76 10.10
C TYR A 145 4.44 -9.35 11.50
N GLU A 146 4.20 -8.09 11.90
CA GLU A 146 4.56 -7.59 13.24
C GLU A 146 3.82 -8.32 14.36
N HIS A 147 2.57 -8.75 14.15
CA HIS A 147 1.84 -9.56 15.11
C HIS A 147 2.38 -11.00 15.24
N GLN A 148 2.96 -11.56 14.17
CA GLN A 148 3.55 -12.91 14.19
C GLN A 148 4.99 -12.93 14.70
N SER A 149 5.77 -11.88 14.44
CA SER A 149 7.16 -11.76 14.88
C SER A 149 7.30 -11.39 16.37
N ASN A 150 6.20 -11.01 17.04
CA ASN A 150 6.18 -10.63 18.45
C ASN A 150 5.47 -11.62 19.41
N PRO A 151 5.85 -12.92 19.49
CA PRO A 151 5.21 -13.90 20.38
C PRO A 151 5.83 -13.99 21.81
N ALA A 152 6.49 -12.95 22.32
CA ALA A 152 7.00 -12.93 23.70
C ALA A 152 6.60 -11.61 24.37
N SER A 153 5.58 -11.58 25.24
CA SER A 153 5.86 -11.75 26.67
C SER A 153 4.66 -12.15 27.55
N GLU A 154 3.61 -12.79 27.02
CA GLU A 154 2.48 -13.29 27.83
C GLU A 154 2.25 -14.79 27.62
N LEU A 155 3.26 -15.59 27.96
CA LEU A 155 3.03 -16.95 28.44
C LEU A 155 2.71 -16.86 29.94
N GLN A 156 1.44 -16.66 30.27
CA GLN A 156 0.84 -17.24 31.48
C GLN A 156 -0.67 -17.37 31.29
N ASP A 157 -1.10 -18.64 31.15
CA ASP A 157 -2.46 -19.16 31.28
C ASP A 157 -3.60 -18.29 30.74
N MET A 158 -4.10 -18.58 29.54
CA MET A 158 -5.55 -18.53 29.23
C MET A 158 -5.85 -19.27 27.90
N PRO A 159 -7.04 -19.91 27.77
CA PRO A 159 -7.43 -20.65 26.58
C PRO A 159 -7.56 -19.70 25.37
N PRO A 160 -7.38 -20.20 24.13
CA PRO A 160 -7.18 -19.35 22.97
C PRO A 160 -8.40 -18.45 22.71
N PRO A 161 -8.26 -17.11 22.68
CA PRO A 161 -9.35 -16.24 22.28
C PRO A 161 -9.67 -16.46 20.80
N ARG A 162 -10.93 -16.82 20.52
CA ARG A 162 -11.48 -16.90 19.16
C ARG A 162 -11.22 -15.56 18.44
N LYS A 163 -10.47 -15.63 17.33
CA LYS A 163 -10.07 -14.48 16.50
C LYS A 163 -11.31 -13.70 16.03
N PRO A 164 -11.42 -12.37 16.26
CA PRO A 164 -12.41 -11.56 15.59
C PRO A 164 -12.03 -11.47 14.10
N SER A 165 -12.95 -11.82 13.20
CA SER A 165 -12.65 -11.93 11.77
C SER A 165 -12.46 -10.55 11.14
N ALA A 166 -11.37 -10.39 10.39
CA ALA A 166 -11.04 -9.19 9.62
C ALA A 166 -12.15 -8.77 8.64
N LEU A 167 -13.00 -9.72 8.23
CA LEU A 167 -14.24 -9.49 7.47
C LEU A 167 -15.20 -8.52 8.18
N GLN A 168 -15.21 -8.46 9.52
CA GLN A 168 -16.04 -7.53 10.27
C GLN A 168 -15.49 -6.09 10.21
N ARG A 169 -14.18 -5.91 10.15
CA ARG A 169 -13.54 -4.59 10.03
C ARG A 169 -13.67 -4.03 8.61
N LEU A 170 -13.50 -4.88 7.60
CA LEU A 170 -13.72 -4.52 6.19
C LEU A 170 -15.21 -4.24 5.91
N ARG A 171 -16.14 -4.99 6.53
CA ARG A 171 -17.58 -4.68 6.47
C ARG A 171 -17.95 -3.37 7.18
N ALA A 172 -17.27 -3.01 8.26
CA ALA A 172 -17.52 -1.74 8.95
C ALA A 172 -17.09 -0.54 8.08
N TRP A 173 -15.98 -0.67 7.35
CA TRP A 173 -15.50 0.35 6.42
C TRP A 173 -16.46 0.53 5.23
N PHE A 174 -16.94 -0.56 4.63
CA PHE A 174 -17.93 -0.50 3.53
C PHE A 174 -19.31 0.02 3.96
N ARG A 175 -19.68 -0.08 5.24
CA ARG A 175 -21.00 0.37 5.73
C ARG A 175 -21.01 1.85 6.16
N GLY A 176 -19.85 2.47 6.33
CA GLY A 176 -19.69 3.88 6.71
C GLY A 176 -19.80 4.88 5.54
N GLY A 177 -19.72 4.42 4.29
CA GLY A 177 -19.77 5.27 3.08
C GLY A 177 -21.17 5.61 2.55
N ARG A 178 -22.23 5.42 3.34
CA ARG A 178 -23.60 5.87 2.99
C ARG A 178 -24.24 6.55 4.20
N ARG A 179 -23.87 7.81 4.44
CA ARG A 179 -24.75 8.84 4.98
C ARG A 179 -24.34 10.19 4.42
#